data_AF-A0A942C039-F1
#
_entry.id   AF-A0A942C039-F1
#
_cell.length_a   1.000
_cell.length_b   1.000
_cell.length_c   1.000
_cell.angle_alpha   90.00
_cell.angle_beta   90.00
_cell.angle_gamma   90.00
#
_symmetry.space_group_name_H-M   'P 1'
#
loop_
_entity.id
_entity.type
_entity.pdbx_description
1 polymer ?
#
loop_
_entity_poly.entity_id
_entity_poly.type
_entity_poly.pdbx_seq_one_letter_code
_entity_poly.pdbx_strand_id
1 'polypeptide(L)'
;MIEALIGVAVGVLTIVLARIIRGQHWLYSIGLLTLPSLYASFALRAGEQAVSVKEIIYGVPFIVVGLVFAFVSVRQSAVVVGAFWTLHGLYDLTHDQFITNAGVPGWYPVFCFSVDVVVGAYLLWLSRRISNANLRQA
;
A
#
# COMPACT_ATOMS: atom_id res chain seq x y z
N MET A 1 -16.62 10.88 3.78
CA MET A 1 -17.43 9.67 3.46
C MET A 1 -17.25 9.23 2.01
N ILE A 2 -17.27 10.17 1.05
CA ILE A 2 -17.11 9.87 -0.38
C ILE A 2 -15.70 9.31 -0.65
N GLU A 3 -14.68 9.87 -0.02
CA GLU A 3 -13.27 9.45 -0.12
C GLU A 3 -13.10 7.96 0.22
N ALA A 4 -13.74 7.53 1.32
CA ALA A 4 -13.69 6.14 1.75
C ALA A 4 -14.42 5.20 0.79
N LEU A 5 -15.58 5.60 0.26
CA LEU A 5 -16.30 4.80 -0.74
C LEU A 5 -15.50 4.64 -2.03
N ILE A 6 -14.86 5.71 -2.49
CA ILE A 6 -13.99 5.68 -3.67
C ILE A 6 -12.76 4.80 -3.38
N GLY A 7 -12.14 4.94 -2.21
CA GLY A 7 -11.00 4.10 -1.81
C GLY A 7 -11.36 2.62 -1.75
N VAL A 8 -12.51 2.26 -1.18
CA VAL A 8 -13.02 0.88 -1.19
C VAL A 8 -13.23 0.38 -2.61
N ALA A 9 -13.85 1.19 -3.49
CA ALA A 9 -14.07 0.82 -4.88
C ALA A 9 -12.74 0.57 -5.63
N VAL A 10 -11.73 1.43 -5.42
CA VAL A 10 -10.39 1.29 -5.99
C VAL A 10 -9.66 0.07 -5.42
N GLY A 11 -9.79 -0.22 -4.13
CA GLY A 11 -9.24 -1.43 -3.52
C GLY A 11 -9.83 -2.71 -4.12
N VAL A 12 -11.16 -2.76 -4.25
CA VAL A 12 -11.86 -3.89 -4.91
C VAL A 12 -11.43 -4.01 -6.38
N LEU A 13 -11.37 -2.90 -7.11
CA LEU A 13 -10.92 -2.89 -8.50
C LEU A 13 -9.48 -3.42 -8.62
N THR A 14 -8.59 -3.02 -7.72
CA THR A 14 -7.20 -3.49 -7.68
C THR A 14 -7.14 -5.01 -7.53
N ILE A 15 -7.96 -5.57 -6.62
CA ILE A 15 -8.06 -7.03 -6.42
C ILE A 15 -8.58 -7.72 -7.69
N VAL A 16 -9.65 -7.19 -8.29
CA VAL A 16 -10.26 -7.78 -9.50
C VAL A 16 -9.26 -7.77 -10.66
N LEU A 17 -8.61 -6.63 -10.92
CA LEU A 17 -7.61 -6.51 -11.98
C LEU A 17 -6.43 -7.46 -11.76
N ALA A 18 -5.92 -7.53 -10.52
CA ALA A 18 -4.83 -8.42 -10.18
C ALA A 18 -5.13 -9.89 -10.47
N ARG A 19 -6.38 -10.32 -10.28
CA ARG A 19 -6.82 -11.68 -10.61
C ARG A 19 -6.99 -11.87 -12.11
N ILE A 20 -7.58 -10.91 -12.83
CA ILE A 20 -7.80 -10.99 -14.28
C ILE A 20 -6.47 -11.16 -15.03
N ILE A 21 -5.47 -10.34 -14.69
CA ILE A 21 -4.17 -10.36 -15.38
C ILE A 21 -3.20 -11.40 -14.79
N ARG A 22 -3.62 -12.17 -13.78
CA ARG A 22 -2.76 -13.09 -13.01
C ARG A 22 -1.50 -12.41 -12.44
N GLY A 23 -1.65 -11.14 -12.05
CA GLY A 23 -0.58 -10.24 -11.62
C GLY A 23 -0.54 -9.99 -10.12
N GLN A 24 -1.11 -10.86 -9.29
CA GLN A 24 -1.27 -10.66 -7.84
C GLN A 24 0.04 -10.27 -7.15
N HIS A 25 1.09 -11.07 -7.31
CA HIS A 25 2.38 -10.77 -6.69
C HIS A 25 2.97 -9.43 -7.15
N TRP A 26 2.76 -9.05 -8.42
CA TRP A 26 3.26 -7.78 -8.96
C TRP A 26 2.44 -6.60 -8.45
N LEU A 27 1.12 -6.60 -8.65
CA LEU A 27 0.27 -5.46 -8.32
C LEU A 27 0.24 -5.17 -6.82
N TYR A 28 0.13 -6.20 -5.97
CA TYR A 28 0.10 -5.98 -4.53
C TYR A 28 1.46 -5.56 -3.97
N SER A 29 2.57 -6.06 -4.53
CA SER A 29 3.90 -5.70 -4.03
C SER A 29 4.38 -4.36 -4.58
N ILE A 30 4.12 -4.05 -5.85
CA ILE A 30 4.42 -2.74 -6.44
C ILE A 30 3.60 -1.64 -5.76
N GLY A 31 2.35 -1.90 -5.36
CA GLY A 31 1.56 -0.92 -4.61
C GLY A 31 2.30 -0.40 -3.38
N LEU A 32 2.99 -1.26 -2.63
CA LEU A 32 3.78 -0.84 -1.47
C LEU A 32 4.93 0.14 -1.80
N LEU A 33 5.42 0.17 -3.04
CA LEU A 33 6.41 1.17 -3.48
C LEU A 33 5.73 2.49 -3.80
N THR A 34 4.54 2.45 -4.39
CA THR A 34 3.86 3.65 -4.88
C THR A 34 3.36 4.50 -3.72
N LEU A 35 2.93 3.88 -2.61
CA LEU A 35 2.37 4.56 -1.45
C LEU A 35 3.31 5.67 -0.88
N PRO A 36 4.53 5.38 -0.40
CA PRO A 36 5.43 6.42 0.10
C PRO A 36 5.93 7.37 -1.01
N SER A 37 6.01 6.88 -2.26
CA SER A 37 6.40 7.71 -3.40
C SER A 37 5.38 8.82 -3.70
N LEU A 38 4.08 8.54 -3.49
CA LEU A 38 3.01 9.53 -3.62
C LEU A 38 3.12 10.61 -2.54
N TYR A 39 3.30 10.23 -1.28
CA TYR A 39 3.54 11.16 -0.18
C TYR A 39 4.76 12.08 -0.41
N ALA A 40 5.87 11.48 -0.84
CA ALA A 40 7.06 12.24 -1.23
C ALA A 40 6.74 13.23 -2.37
N SER A 41 6.00 12.80 -3.40
CA SER A 41 5.61 13.67 -4.51
C SER A 41 4.72 14.83 -4.10
N PHE A 42 3.84 14.66 -3.10
CA PHE A 42 3.04 15.75 -2.56
C PHE A 42 3.92 16.82 -1.92
N ALA A 43 4.91 16.41 -1.10
CA ALA A 43 5.87 17.33 -0.51
C ALA A 43 6.70 18.07 -1.58
N LEU A 44 7.16 17.36 -2.62
CA LEU A 44 7.89 17.99 -3.74
C LEU A 44 7.04 19.06 -4.44
N ARG A 45 5.76 18.77 -4.68
CA ARG A 45 4.83 19.73 -5.32
C ARG A 45 4.53 20.94 -4.44
N ALA A 46 4.63 20.80 -3.12
CA ALA A 46 4.55 21.90 -2.17
C ALA A 46 5.88 22.68 -2.01
N GLY A 47 6.95 22.25 -2.68
CA GLY A 47 8.28 22.86 -2.57
C GLY A 47 9.08 22.40 -1.34
N GLU A 48 8.60 21.38 -0.61
CA GLU A 48 9.19 20.91 0.65
C GLU A 48 10.12 19.72 0.44
N GLN A 49 11.31 19.98 -0.12
CA GLN A 49 12.30 18.94 -0.44
C GLN A 49 12.71 18.09 0.78
N ALA A 50 12.93 18.73 1.94
CA ALA A 50 13.30 18.04 3.16
C ALA A 50 12.18 17.10 3.66
N VAL A 51 10.91 17.51 3.51
CA VAL A 51 9.76 16.68 3.86
C VAL A 51 9.65 15.50 2.89
N SER A 52 9.87 15.72 1.59
CA SER A 52 9.90 14.62 0.61
C SER A 52 10.94 13.55 0.96
N VAL A 53 12.13 13.94 1.40
CA VAL A 53 13.17 12.98 1.83
C VAL A 53 12.70 12.23 3.08
N LYS A 54 12.05 12.92 4.03
CA LYS A 54 11.50 12.31 5.23
C LYS A 54 10.42 11.26 4.90
N GLU A 55 9.53 11.56 3.95
CA GLU A 55 8.51 10.62 3.48
C GLU A 55 9.14 9.35 2.89
N ILE A 56 10.20 9.47 2.10
CA ILE A 56 10.93 8.30 1.57
C ILE A 56 11.61 7.51 2.70
N ILE A 57 12.22 8.17 3.69
CA ILE A 57 12.86 7.51 4.83
C ILE A 57 11.84 6.67 5.61
N TYR A 58 10.68 7.23 5.93
CA TYR A 58 9.59 6.48 6.60
C TYR A 58 8.99 5.41 5.68
N GLY A 59 9.03 5.63 4.37
CA GLY A 59 8.61 4.71 3.33
C GLY A 59 9.52 3.51 3.08
N VAL A 60 10.79 3.54 3.53
CA VAL A 60 11.79 2.50 3.23
C VAL A 60 11.28 1.08 3.52
N PRO A 61 10.64 0.78 4.67
CA PRO A 61 10.14 -0.57 4.94
C PRO A 61 9.16 -1.07 3.87
N PHE A 62 8.24 -0.21 3.42
CA PHE A 62 7.25 -0.56 2.39
C PHE A 62 7.89 -0.76 1.02
N ILE A 63 8.85 0.10 0.65
CA ILE A 63 9.60 -0.01 -0.61
C ILE A 63 10.39 -1.32 -0.64
N VAL A 64 11.12 -1.64 0.44
CA VAL A 64 11.94 -2.84 0.53
C VAL A 64 11.07 -4.09 0.45
N VAL A 65 9.99 -4.17 1.24
CA VAL A 65 9.07 -5.30 1.20
C VAL A 65 8.43 -5.45 -0.17
N GLY A 66 7.92 -4.37 -0.75
CA GLY A 66 7.33 -4.41 -2.08
C GLY A 66 8.31 -4.87 -3.15
N LEU A 67 9.57 -4.41 -3.12
CA LEU A 67 10.60 -4.86 -4.06
C LEU A 67 10.91 -6.35 -3.88
N VAL A 68 11.15 -6.77 -2.64
CA VAL A 68 11.47 -8.17 -2.34
C VAL A 68 10.36 -9.09 -2.83
N PHE A 69 9.10 -8.82 -2.51
CA PHE A 69 7.99 -9.71 -2.86
C PHE A 69 7.48 -9.54 -4.31
N ALA A 70 7.83 -8.45 -4.98
CA ALA A 70 7.65 -8.31 -6.42
C ALA A 70 8.53 -9.31 -7.18
N PHE A 71 9.80 -9.49 -6.78
CA PHE A 71 10.77 -10.30 -7.54
C PHE A 71 11.05 -11.68 -6.96
N VAL A 72 10.89 -11.87 -5.66
CA VAL A 72 11.24 -13.11 -4.96
C VAL A 72 9.98 -13.90 -4.61
N SER A 73 10.00 -15.20 -4.91
CA SER A 73 8.93 -16.13 -4.52
C SER A 73 9.21 -16.72 -3.14
N VAL A 74 8.47 -16.30 -2.13
CA VAL A 74 8.60 -16.81 -0.76
C VAL A 74 7.26 -17.31 -0.26
N ARG A 75 7.29 -18.37 0.56
CA ARG A 75 6.13 -18.81 1.35
C ARG A 75 5.66 -17.65 2.23
N GLN A 76 4.36 -17.58 2.50
CA GLN A 76 3.74 -16.55 3.33
C GLN A 76 3.82 -15.12 2.77
N SER A 77 4.16 -14.93 1.48
CA SER A 77 4.18 -13.61 0.85
C SER A 77 2.85 -12.88 0.94
N ALA A 78 1.71 -13.58 0.86
CA ALA A 78 0.40 -12.97 1.03
C ALA A 78 0.20 -12.40 2.44
N VAL A 79 0.73 -13.07 3.47
CA VAL A 79 0.67 -12.59 4.86
C VAL A 79 1.50 -11.33 5.02
N VAL A 80 2.76 -11.35 4.56
CA VAL A 80 3.68 -10.22 4.73
C VAL A 80 3.19 -9.00 3.96
N VAL A 81 2.87 -9.16 2.68
CA VAL A 81 2.38 -8.05 1.85
C VAL A 81 1.06 -7.51 2.40
N GLY A 82 0.11 -8.38 2.80
CA GLY A 82 -1.16 -7.95 3.41
C GLY A 82 -0.98 -7.21 4.73
N ALA A 83 -0.03 -7.63 5.57
CA ALA A 83 0.30 -6.94 6.80
C ALA A 83 0.90 -5.54 6.55
N PHE A 84 1.77 -5.40 5.54
CA PHE A 84 2.34 -4.10 5.18
C PHE A 84 1.31 -3.14 4.57
N TRP A 85 0.37 -3.62 3.77
CA TRP A 85 -0.77 -2.80 3.33
C TRP A 85 -1.58 -2.33 4.55
N THR A 86 -1.89 -3.22 5.48
CA THR A 86 -2.63 -2.86 6.69
C THR A 86 -1.86 -1.83 7.52
N LEU A 87 -0.55 -2.04 7.73
CA LEU A 87 0.31 -1.12 8.46
C LEU A 87 0.38 0.26 7.80
N HIS A 88 0.41 0.31 6.46
CA HIS A 88 0.38 1.57 5.73
C HIS A 88 -0.95 2.30 5.96
N GLY A 89 -2.08 1.59 5.92
CA GLY A 89 -3.37 2.22 6.24
C GLY A 89 -3.39 2.80 7.66
N LEU A 90 -2.82 2.11 8.65
CA LEU A 90 -2.67 2.69 9.99
C LEU A 90 -1.76 3.93 9.99
N TYR A 91 -0.69 3.90 9.19
CA TYR A 91 0.19 5.06 9.00
C TYR A 91 -0.57 6.25 8.41
N ASP A 92 -1.45 6.06 7.41
CA ASP A 92 -2.25 7.16 6.84
C ASP A 92 -3.07 7.90 7.91
N LEU A 93 -3.68 7.17 8.84
CA LEU A 93 -4.49 7.76 9.91
C LEU A 93 -3.66 8.46 10.99
N THR A 94 -2.37 8.15 11.08
CA THR A 94 -1.44 8.68 12.09
C THR A 94 -0.33 9.53 11.48
N HIS A 95 -0.37 9.78 10.17
CA HIS A 95 0.68 10.42 9.38
C HIS A 95 1.08 11.78 9.96
N ASP A 96 0.08 12.62 10.25
CA ASP A 96 0.27 13.97 10.79
C ASP A 96 0.98 13.99 12.16
N GLN A 97 1.03 12.87 12.88
CA GLN A 97 1.77 12.74 14.14
C GLN A 97 3.28 12.56 13.93
N PHE A 98 3.68 12.07 12.75
CA PHE A 98 5.07 11.80 12.41
C PHE A 98 5.65 12.84 11.44
N ILE A 99 4.86 13.29 10.47
CA ILE A 99 5.30 14.17 9.39
C ILE A 99 4.21 15.20 9.10
N THR A 100 4.54 16.48 9.26
CA THR A 100 3.71 17.57 8.72
C THR A 100 4.07 17.78 7.26
N ASN A 101 3.16 17.47 6.35
CA ASN A 101 3.34 17.61 4.91
C ASN A 101 2.19 18.44 4.33
N ALA A 102 2.43 19.74 4.12
CA ALA A 102 1.40 20.67 3.63
C ALA A 102 0.92 20.35 2.20
N GLY A 103 1.65 19.51 1.46
CA GLY A 103 1.29 19.06 0.13
C GLY A 103 0.22 17.97 0.10
N VAL A 104 -0.01 17.25 1.20
CA VAL A 104 -0.99 16.15 1.26
C VAL A 104 -2.41 16.74 1.21
N PRO A 105 -3.23 16.37 0.21
CA PRO A 105 -4.62 16.79 0.20
C PRO A 105 -5.39 16.19 1.37
N GLY A 106 -6.26 16.96 2.04
CA GLY A 106 -6.99 16.48 3.22
C GLY A 106 -7.90 15.26 3.00
N TRP A 107 -8.26 14.95 1.75
CA TRP A 107 -9.03 13.75 1.39
C TRP A 107 -8.17 12.49 1.23
N TYR A 108 -6.87 12.66 1.00
CA TYR A 108 -5.98 11.58 0.58
C TYR A 108 -5.78 10.51 1.66
N PRO A 109 -5.51 10.83 2.93
CA PRO A 109 -5.28 9.81 3.96
C PRO A 109 -6.46 8.84 4.13
N VAL A 110 -7.69 9.36 4.15
CA VAL A 110 -8.90 8.51 4.29
C VAL A 110 -9.13 7.65 3.05
N PHE A 111 -8.87 8.20 1.86
CA PHE A 111 -8.94 7.45 0.61
C PHE A 111 -7.92 6.30 0.59
N CYS A 112 -6.64 6.61 0.88
CA CYS A 112 -5.53 5.67 0.87
C CYS A 112 -5.73 4.55 1.91
N PHE A 113 -6.06 4.91 3.15
CA PHE A 113 -6.43 3.96 4.21
C PHE A 113 -7.52 2.97 3.76
N SER A 114 -8.52 3.45 3.03
CA SER A 114 -9.64 2.61 2.58
C SER A 114 -9.20 1.62 1.50
N VAL A 115 -8.32 2.01 0.58
CA VAL A 115 -7.69 1.10 -0.39
C VAL A 115 -6.87 0.05 0.36
N ASP A 116 -6.06 0.51 1.31
CA ASP A 116 -5.10 -0.30 2.04
C ASP A 116 -5.74 -1.39 2.88
N VAL A 117 -6.80 -1.06 3.62
CA VAL A 117 -7.52 -2.03 4.43
C VAL A 117 -8.24 -3.04 3.55
N VAL A 118 -8.81 -2.63 2.40
CA VAL A 118 -9.46 -3.58 1.49
C VAL A 118 -8.46 -4.56 0.91
N VAL A 119 -7.32 -4.08 0.39
CA VAL A 119 -6.27 -4.94 -0.17
C VAL A 119 -5.63 -5.79 0.93
N GLY A 120 -5.24 -5.18 2.05
CA GLY A 120 -4.61 -5.84 3.19
C GLY A 120 -5.48 -6.96 3.77
N ALA A 121 -6.74 -6.65 4.09
CA ALA A 121 -7.68 -7.64 4.62
C ALA A 121 -7.93 -8.78 3.63
N TYR A 122 -8.06 -8.48 2.33
CA TYR A 122 -8.19 -9.49 1.29
C TYR A 122 -6.98 -10.44 1.26
N LEU A 123 -5.76 -9.92 1.30
CA LEU A 123 -4.54 -10.74 1.26
C LEU A 123 -4.37 -11.60 2.51
N LEU A 124 -4.67 -11.03 3.69
CA LEU A 124 -4.68 -11.77 4.95
C LEU A 124 -5.73 -12.89 4.95
N TRP A 125 -6.91 -12.64 4.39
CA TRP A 125 -7.92 -13.68 4.19
C TRP A 125 -7.47 -14.74 3.18
N LEU A 126 -6.91 -14.32 2.04
CA LEU A 126 -6.44 -15.20 0.97
C LEU A 126 -5.32 -16.13 1.46
N SER A 127 -4.43 -15.63 2.33
CA SER A 127 -3.35 -16.41 2.91
C SER A 127 -3.84 -17.66 3.67
N ARG A 128 -5.07 -17.63 4.19
CA ARG A 128 -5.71 -18.76 4.89
C ARG A 128 -6.36 -19.77 3.95
N ARG A 129 -6.43 -19.46 2.64
CA ARG A 129 -7.13 -20.25 1.62
C ARG A 129 -6.20 -20.94 0.63
N ILE A 130 -4.98 -20.43 0.43
CA ILE A 130 -4.03 -20.96 -0.55
C ILE A 130 -2.85 -21.68 0.12
N SER A 131 -2.36 -22.75 -0.50
CA SER A 131 -1.23 -23.52 0.02
C SER A 131 0.01 -22.65 0.16
N ASN A 132 0.66 -22.72 1.32
CA ASN A 132 1.85 -21.93 1.67
C ASN A 132 1.69 -20.40 1.60
N ALA A 133 0.48 -19.86 1.40
CA ALA A 133 0.22 -18.41 1.31
C ALA A 133 1.15 -17.66 0.32
N ASN A 134 1.54 -18.31 -0.79
CA ASN A 134 2.44 -17.71 -1.78
C ASN A 134 1.67 -17.00 -2.90
N LEU A 135 1.86 -15.68 -3.04
CA LEU A 135 1.20 -14.84 -4.05
C LEU A 135 1.51 -15.21 -5.51
N ARG A 136 2.62 -15.91 -5.77
CA ARG A 136 2.94 -16.42 -7.11
C ARG A 136 2.21 -17.72 -7.45
N GLN A 137 1.58 -18.34 -6.45
CA GLN A 137 0.79 -19.57 -6.57
C GLN A 137 -0.72 -19.33 -6.39
N ALA A 138 -1.11 -18.05 -6.20
CA ALA A 138 -2.47 -17.62 -5.89
C ALA A 138 -3.34 -17.45 -7.15
#